data_AF-A0A6I3U737-F1
#
_entry.id   AF-A0A6I3U737-F1
#
_cell.length_a   1.000
_cell.length_b   1.000
_cell.length_c   1.000
_cell.angle_alpha   90.00
_cell.angle_beta   90.00
_cell.angle_gamma   90.00
#
_symmetry.space_group_name_H-M   'P 1'
#
loop_
_entity.id
_entity.type
_entity.pdbx_description
1 polymer ?
#
loop_
_entity_poly.entity_id
_entity_poly.type
_entity_poly.pdbx_seq_one_letter_code
_entity_poly.pdbx_strand_id
1 'polypeptide(L)' 'VEIDFPVYARGTVVCTARGRIMEDSTNVMIQFAGVQVRPGDIVMGDRSGIVIIPWEALDEIVNKAEELFKKEEDMI' A
#
# COMPACT_ATOMS: atom_id res chain seq x y z
N VAL A 1 -15.23 -10.20 17.73
CA VAL A 1 -15.45 -8.78 17.40
C VAL A 1 -14.99 -8.63 15.96
N GLU A 2 -15.91 -8.40 15.03
CA GLU A 2 -15.52 -7.94 13.70
C GLU A 2 -15.12 -6.48 13.83
N ILE A 3 -13.89 -6.17 13.44
CA ILE A 3 -13.37 -4.82 13.42
C ILE A 3 -13.36 -4.45 11.93
N ASP A 4 -14.11 -3.42 11.56
CA ASP A 4 -14.16 -2.87 10.21
C ASP A 4 -12.87 -2.09 9.91
N PHE A 5 -11.74 -2.79 10.00
CA PHE A 5 -10.40 -2.27 9.85
C PHE A 5 -9.67 -3.08 8.79
N PRO A 6 -9.43 -2.49 7.60
CA PRO A 6 -8.72 -3.18 6.52
C PRO A 6 -7.30 -3.57 6.93
N VAL A 7 -6.96 -4.86 6.79
CA VAL A 7 -5.62 -5.38 7.08
C VAL A 7 -5.10 -6.13 5.86
N TYR A 8 -3.89 -5.78 5.44
CA TYR A 8 -3.18 -6.43 4.34
C TYR A 8 -1.94 -7.16 4.84
N ALA A 9 -1.80 -8.43 4.47
CA ALA A 9 -0.67 -9.26 4.84
C ALA A 9 -0.50 -10.39 3.83
N ARG A 10 0.69 -11.01 3.80
CA ARG A 10 0.94 -12.22 3.01
C ARG A 10 0.11 -13.43 3.49
N GLY A 11 -0.28 -13.42 4.76
CA GLY A 11 -1.06 -14.47 5.39
C GLY A 11 -1.13 -14.28 6.89
N THR A 12 -1.81 -15.19 7.55
CA THR A 12 -2.00 -15.18 9.01
C THR A 12 -1.25 -16.35 9.65
N VAL A 13 -0.76 -16.12 10.87
CA VAL A 13 -0.15 -17.15 11.71
C VAL A 13 -0.66 -17.01 13.14
N VAL A 14 -0.77 -18.12 13.85
CA VAL A 14 -1.20 -18.14 15.27
C VAL A 14 -0.06 -17.80 16.24
N CYS A 15 1.17 -17.70 15.75
CA CYS A 15 2.37 -17.46 16.56
C CYS A 15 2.53 -15.98 16.90
N THR A 16 2.87 -15.68 18.16
CA THR A 16 3.19 -14.30 18.59
C THR A 16 4.54 -13.81 18.06
N ALA A 17 4.65 -12.51 17.83
CA ALA A 17 5.90 -11.81 17.53
C ALA A 17 6.93 -11.85 18.68
N ARG A 18 6.47 -11.95 19.93
CA ARG A 18 7.31 -11.84 21.13
C ARG A 18 8.44 -12.88 21.14
N GLY A 19 9.68 -12.39 21.27
CA GLY A 19 10.89 -13.22 21.29
C GLY A 19 11.29 -13.81 19.93
N ARG A 20 10.62 -13.42 18.83
CA ARG A 20 10.92 -13.85 17.47
C ARG A 20 11.34 -12.70 16.56
N ILE A 21 10.72 -11.54 16.76
CA ILE A 21 11.01 -10.30 16.03
C ILE A 21 11.07 -9.14 17.01
N MET A 22 11.85 -8.12 16.65
CA MET A 22 12.01 -6.86 17.36
C MET A 22 11.86 -5.73 16.34
N GLU A 23 11.29 -4.60 16.74
CA GLU A 23 11.31 -3.40 15.92
C GLU A 23 12.77 -2.97 15.74
N ASP A 24 13.18 -2.81 14.49
CA ASP A 24 14.52 -2.31 14.16
C ASP A 24 14.54 -0.78 14.08
N SER A 25 13.60 -0.21 13.33
CA SER A 25 13.53 1.21 13.03
C SER A 25 12.08 1.64 12.81
N THR A 26 11.78 2.93 13.05
CA THR A 26 10.49 3.55 12.76
C THR A 26 10.70 4.82 11.92
N ASN A 27 9.78 5.07 10.98
CA ASN A 27 9.78 6.25 10.11
C ASN A 27 11.06 6.42 9.29
N VAL A 28 11.59 5.30 8.78
CA VAL A 28 12.72 5.24 7.85
C VAL A 28 12.29 4.64 6.52
N MET A 29 13.10 4.84 5.48
CA MET A 29 12.89 4.20 4.20
C MET A 29 13.05 2.67 4.34
N ILE A 30 12.13 1.91 3.74
CA ILE A 30 12.15 0.44 3.73
C ILE A 30 12.06 -0.12 2.31
N GLN A 31 12.39 -1.40 2.18
CA GLN A 31 12.05 -2.19 0.99
C GLN A 31 10.87 -3.10 1.32
N PHE A 32 9.74 -2.91 0.64
CA PHE A 32 8.52 -3.69 0.80
C PHE A 32 8.19 -4.42 -0.50
N ALA A 33 8.22 -5.76 -0.48
CA ALA A 33 7.94 -6.60 -1.66
C ALA A 33 8.75 -6.24 -2.92
N GLY A 34 10.00 -5.77 -2.74
CA GLY A 34 10.86 -5.34 -3.85
C GLY A 34 10.74 -3.85 -4.21
N VAL A 35 9.78 -3.12 -3.64
CA VAL A 35 9.53 -1.69 -3.86
C VAL A 35 10.15 -0.87 -2.74
N GLN A 36 10.77 0.26 -3.08
CA GLN A 36 11.23 1.25 -2.09
C GLN A 36 10.03 2.05 -1.58
N VAL A 37 9.90 2.15 -0.26
CA VAL A 37 8.84 2.93 0.40
C VAL A 37 9.49 3.92 1.34
N ARG A 38 9.19 5.20 1.19
CA ARG A 38 9.70 6.27 2.03
C ARG A 38 8.63 6.76 2.99
N PRO A 39 9.03 7.30 4.15
CA PRO A 39 8.14 8.12 4.97
C PRO A 39 7.45 9.19 4.13
N GLY A 40 6.12 9.24 4.17
CA GLY A 40 5.30 10.20 3.44
C GLY A 40 4.81 9.73 2.06
N ASP A 41 5.32 8.61 1.53
CA ASP A 41 4.73 8.00 0.34
C ASP A 41 3.30 7.50 0.65
N ILE A 42 2.44 7.53 -0.35
CA ILE A 42 1.04 7.16 -0.22
C ILE A 42 0.90 5.66 -0.47
N VAL A 43 0.13 4.99 0.39
CA VAL A 43 -0.17 3.57 0.27
C VAL A 43 -1.66 3.42 -0.02
N MET A 44 -1.99 2.83 -1.16
CA MET A 44 -3.36 2.53 -1.55
C MET A 44 -3.54 1.01 -1.62
N GLY A 45 -4.60 0.51 -0.99
CA GLY A 45 -4.93 -0.92 -0.99
C GLY A 45 -6.37 -1.15 -1.42
N ASP A 46 -6.59 -2.17 -2.25
CA ASP A 46 -7.91 -2.61 -2.70
C ASP A 46 -7.97 -4.15 -2.74
N ARG A 47 -8.96 -4.71 -3.44
CA ARG A 47 -9.06 -6.17 -3.60
C ARG A 47 -7.94 -6.76 -4.48
N SER A 48 -7.38 -5.96 -5.38
CA SER A 48 -6.35 -6.38 -6.33
C SER A 48 -4.96 -6.43 -5.68
N GLY A 49 -4.68 -5.51 -4.75
CA GLY A 49 -3.44 -5.51 -4.00
C GLY A 49 -3.12 -4.16 -3.35
N ILE A 50 -1.83 -3.87 -3.26
CA ILE A 50 -1.31 -2.62 -2.68
C ILE A 50 -0.44 -1.92 -3.73
N VAL A 51 -0.62 -0.61 -3.87
CA VAL A 51 0.21 0.29 -4.66
C VAL A 51 0.89 1.30 -3.75
N ILE A 52 2.17 1.53 -3.98
CA ILE A 52 2.96 2.57 -3.32
C ILE A 52 3.15 3.72 -4.30
N ILE A 53 2.73 4.92 -3.91
CA ILE A 53 2.78 6.12 -4.74
C ILE A 53 3.77 7.10 -4.12
N PRO A 54 4.88 7.44 -4.82
CA PRO A 54 5.78 8.50 -4.42
C PRO A 54 5.03 9.82 -4.26
N TRP A 55 5.24 10.53 -3.15
CA TRP A 55 4.52 11.79 -2.88
C TRP A 55 4.67 12.81 -4.02
N GLU A 56 5.88 12.94 -4.57
CA GLU A 56 6.20 13.86 -5.66
C GLU A 56 5.51 13.54 -6.99
N ALA A 57 5.01 12.32 -7.17
CA ALA A 57 4.36 11.88 -8.40
C ALA A 57 2.82 11.86 -8.29
N LEU A 58 2.26 12.26 -7.13
CA LEU A 58 0.83 12.13 -6.85
C LEU A 58 -0.04 12.80 -7.91
N ASP A 59 0.22 14.07 -8.21
CA ASP A 59 -0.62 14.85 -9.14
C ASP A 59 -0.61 14.24 -10.54
N GLU A 60 0.55 13.80 -11.02
CA GLU A 60 0.68 13.13 -12.32
C GLU A 60 -0.12 11.83 -12.35
N ILE A 61 0.01 11.00 -11.31
CA ILE A 61 -0.64 9.70 -11.20
C ILE A 61 -2.16 9.85 -11.12
N VAL A 62 -2.67 10.79 -10.32
CA VAL A 62 -4.12 11.04 -10.19
C VAL A 62 -4.70 11.49 -11.52
N ASN A 63 -4.07 12.47 -12.19
CA ASN A 63 -4.53 12.93 -13.50
C ASN A 63 -4.55 11.79 -14.52
N LYS A 64 -3.52 10.94 -14.51
CA LYS A 64 -3.46 9.79 -15.42
C LYS A 64 -4.51 8.73 -15.12
N ALA A 65 -4.75 8.45 -13.84
CA ALA A 65 -5.75 7.50 -13.40
C ALA A 65 -7.16 7.96 -13.81
N GLU A 66 -7.49 9.25 -13.63
CA GLU A 66 -8.77 9.81 -14.07
C GLU A 66 -8.95 9.76 -15.60
N GLU A 67 -7.89 10.02 -16.37
CA GLU A 67 -7.92 9.90 -17.83
C GLU A 67 -8.23 8.47 -18.28
N LEU A 68 -7.59 7.47 -17.65
CA LEU A 68 -7.80 6.06 -17.96
C LEU A 68 -9.20 5.61 -17.58
N PHE A 69 -9.66 5.98 -16.39
CA PHE A 69 -11.01 5.65 -15.92
C PHE A 69 -12.10 6.16 -16.89
N LYS A 70 -12.00 7.42 -17.35
CA LYS A 70 -12.95 7.97 -18.32
C LYS A 70 -12.96 7.20 -19.64
N LYS A 71 -11.78 6.81 -20.15
CA LYS A 71 -11.68 6.01 -21.37
C LYS A 71 -12.32 4.63 -21.21
N GLU A 72 -12.17 4.01 -20.04
CA GLU A 72 -12.79 2.72 -19.75
C GLU A 72 -14.32 2.83 -19.66
N GLU A 73 -14.84 3.91 -19.06
CA GLU A 73 -16.30 4.18 -19.03
C GLU A 73 -16.89 4.41 -20.42
N ASP A 74 -16.22 5.17 -21.30
CA ASP A 74 -16.69 5.46 -22.66
C ASP A 74 -16.70 4.23 -23.60
N MET A 75 -16.01 3.14 -23.22
CA MET A 75 -15.96 1.89 -23.97
C MET A 75 -17.11 0.92 -23.63
N ILE A 76 -17.93 1.26 -22.64
CA ILE A 76 -19.13 0.52 -22.21
C ILE A 76 -20.37 1.05 -22.95
#